data_AF-A0A5K0Y5D7-F1
#
_entry.id   AF-A0A5K0Y5D7-F1
#
_cell.length_a   1.000
_cell.length_b   1.000
_cell.length_c   1.000
_cell.angle_alpha   90.00
_cell.angle_beta   90.00
_cell.angle_gamma   90.00
#
_symmetry.space_group_name_H-M   'P 1'
#
loop_
_entity.id
_entity.type
_entity.pdbx_description
1 polymer ?
#
loop_
_entity_poly.entity_id
_entity_poly.type
_entity_poly.pdbx_seq_one_letter_code
_entity_poly.pdbx_strand_id
1 'polypeptide(L)' 'MVVKIVGEIERLDAKQLSYHDFVENYMKRNQPVLLTGLMDGWQACKDWVKPNGEPNLAFFSTHFGKSKVQ' A
#
# COMPACT_ATOMS: atom_id res chain seq x y z
N MET A 1 -14.27 -22.75 7.28
CA MET A 1 -13.74 -22.51 5.92
C MET A 1 -12.24 -22.31 6.04
N VAL A 2 -11.42 -23.08 5.30
CA VAL A 2 -9.96 -22.94 5.32
C VAL A 2 -9.55 -22.17 4.06
N VAL A 3 -8.87 -21.04 4.22
CA VAL A 3 -8.33 -20.26 3.10
C VAL A 3 -7.20 -21.08 2.46
N LYS A 4 -7.31 -21.39 1.17
CA LYS A 4 -6.27 -22.09 0.42
C LYS A 4 -5.35 -21.06 -0.23
N ILE A 5 -4.11 -20.98 0.25
CA ILE A 5 -3.07 -20.15 -0.36
C ILE A 5 -2.53 -20.90 -1.58
N VAL A 6 -2.60 -20.28 -2.76
CA VAL A 6 -2.27 -20.90 -4.06
C VAL A 6 -1.07 -20.28 -4.76
N GLY A 7 -0.41 -19.29 -4.16
CA GLY A 7 0.78 -18.68 -4.74
C GLY A 7 1.52 -17.79 -3.75
N GLU A 8 2.79 -17.53 -4.06
CA GLU A 8 3.64 -16.56 -3.38
C GLU A 8 3.87 -15.37 -4.33
N ILE A 9 3.78 -14.16 -3.81
CA ILE A 9 4.06 -12.92 -4.56
C ILE A 9 5.37 -12.37 -4.03
N GLU A 10 6.31 -12.12 -4.93
CA GLU A 10 7.58 -11.50 -4.58
C GLU A 10 7.37 -10.15 -3.88
N ARG A 11 8.14 -9.91 -2.82
CA ARG A 11 8.10 -8.68 -2.02
C ARG A 11 9.47 -8.04 -1.99
N LEU A 12 9.55 -6.76 -2.33
CA LEU A 12 10.81 -6.03 -2.37
C LEU A 12 10.66 -4.58 -1.90
N ASP A 13 11.74 -4.02 -1.36
CA ASP A 13 11.84 -2.60 -1.05
C ASP A 13 12.09 -1.82 -2.34
N ALA A 14 11.15 -0.95 -2.70
CA ALA A 14 11.21 -0.18 -3.94
C ALA A 14 12.38 0.80 -3.97
N LYS A 15 12.98 1.14 -2.82
CA LYS A 15 14.23 1.93 -2.78
C LYS A 15 15.41 1.21 -3.43
N GLN A 16 15.31 -0.11 -3.62
CA GLN A 16 16.31 -0.94 -4.28
C GLN A 16 15.94 -1.28 -5.74
N LEU A 17 14.80 -0.76 -6.25
CA LEU A 17 14.30 -1.08 -7.59
C LEU A 17 14.30 0.17 -8.47
N SER A 18 15.01 0.12 -9.60
CA SER A 18 14.90 1.19 -10.59
C SER A 18 13.57 1.10 -11.36
N TYR A 19 13.09 2.23 -11.88
CA TYR A 19 11.89 2.24 -12.71
C TYR A 19 12.04 1.37 -13.98
N HIS A 20 13.23 1.35 -14.58
CA HIS A 20 13.51 0.52 -15.74
C HIS A 20 13.37 -0.97 -15.40
N ASP A 21 13.98 -1.41 -14.29
CA ASP A 21 13.90 -2.79 -13.84
C ASP A 21 12.46 -3.18 -13.48
N PHE A 22 11.69 -2.25 -12.90
CA PHE A 22 10.27 -2.48 -12.66
C PHE A 22 9.50 -2.77 -13.96
N VAL A 23 9.74 -1.97 -14.99
CA VAL A 23 9.06 -2.11 -16.29
C VAL A 23 9.42 -3.42 -16.99
N GLU A 24 10.71 -3.74 -17.09
CA GLU A 24 11.18 -4.95 -17.79
C GLU A 24 10.79 -6.23 -17.04
N ASN A 25 10.95 -6.26 -15.72
CA ASN A 25 10.82 -7.49 -14.94
C ASN A 25 9.39 -7.77 -14.47
N TYR A 26 8.53 -6.75 -14.33
CA TYR A 26 7.17 -6.92 -13.81
C TYR A 26 6.09 -6.43 -14.77
N MET A 27 6.15 -5.17 -15.22
CA MET A 27 5.06 -4.57 -16.00
C MET A 27 4.89 -5.25 -17.36
N LYS A 28 5.95 -5.36 -18.17
CA LYS A 28 5.88 -6.00 -19.49
C LYS A 28 5.49 -7.47 -19.42
N ARG A 29 5.89 -8.13 -18.34
CA ARG A 29 5.62 -9.56 -18.10
C ARG A 29 4.26 -9.80 -17.47
N ASN A 30 3.53 -8.73 -17.10
CA ASN A 30 2.28 -8.77 -16.36
C ASN A 30 2.37 -9.63 -15.08
N GLN A 31 3.50 -9.50 -14.38
CA GLN A 31 3.82 -10.27 -13.18
C GLN A 31 3.49 -9.46 -11.92
N PRO A 32 2.67 -9.96 -10.99
CA PRO A 32 2.39 -9.26 -9.74
C PRO A 32 3.62 -9.20 -8.83
N VAL A 33 3.77 -8.07 -8.13
CA VAL A 33 4.83 -7.83 -7.14
C VAL A 33 4.31 -6.93 -6.03
N LEU A 34 4.76 -7.16 -4.79
CA LEU A 34 4.46 -6.31 -3.64
C LEU A 34 5.63 -5.37 -3.35
N LEU A 35 5.41 -4.07 -3.49
CA LEU A 35 6.42 -3.04 -3.23
C LEU A 35 6.26 -2.48 -1.81
N THR A 36 7.36 -2.43 -1.06
CA THR A 36 7.46 -1.73 0.22
C THR A 36 8.33 -0.47 0.09
N GLY A 37 8.35 0.40 1.10
CA GLY A 37 9.26 1.56 1.16
C GLY A 37 8.85 2.79 0.33
N LEU A 38 7.82 2.71 -0.52
CA LEU A 38 7.34 3.84 -1.32
C LEU A 38 6.50 4.84 -0.52
N MET A 39 5.73 4.36 0.46
CA MET A 39 4.74 5.17 1.17
C MET A 39 5.22 5.69 2.52
N ASP A 40 6.45 5.40 2.96
CA ASP A 40 6.94 5.71 4.32
C ASP A 40 6.78 7.20 4.71
N GLY A 41 6.87 8.09 3.72
CA GLY A 41 6.73 9.54 3.89
C GLY A 41 5.32 10.09 3.71
N TRP A 42 4.32 9.26 3.40
CA TRP A 42 2.97 9.73 3.12
C TRP A 42 2.30 10.25 4.38
N GLN A 43 1.66 11.42 4.30
CA GLN A 43 0.93 11.99 5.42
C GLN A 43 -0.23 11.07 5.86
N ALA A 44 -0.80 10.29 4.95
CA ALA A 44 -1.78 9.24 5.25
C ALA A 44 -1.29 8.25 6.31
N CYS A 45 0.00 7.91 6.33
CA CYS A 45 0.59 7.01 7.34
C CYS A 45 0.63 7.62 8.75
N LYS A 46 0.37 8.93 8.89
CA LYS A 46 0.28 9.65 10.17
C LYS A 46 -1.16 10.03 10.51
N ASP A 47 -1.87 10.58 9.54
CA ASP A 47 -3.21 11.12 9.75
C ASP A 47 -4.25 9.99 9.85
N TRP A 48 -4.11 8.95 9.03
CA TRP A 48 -5.10 7.87 8.90
C TRP A 48 -4.79 6.67 9.81
N VAL A 49 -3.66 6.70 10.54
CA VAL A 49 -3.18 5.61 11.39
C VAL A 49 -2.83 6.15 12.77
N LYS A 50 -3.29 5.49 13.83
CA LYS A 50 -2.96 5.82 15.22
C LYS A 50 -1.57 5.29 15.58
N PRO A 51 -0.94 5.76 16.68
CA PRO A 51 0.36 5.24 17.13
C PRO A 51 0.39 3.73 17.39
N ASN A 52 -0.77 3.11 17.67
CA ASN A 52 -0.90 1.65 17.85
C ASN A 52 -1.08 0.87 16.53
N GLY A 53 -0.99 1.53 15.37
CA GLY A 53 -1.14 0.91 14.05
C GLY A 53 -2.58 0.73 13.56
N GLU A 54 -3.58 1.04 14.38
CA GLU A 54 -4.98 0.94 13.98
C GLU A 54 -5.44 2.16 13.18
N PRO A 55 -6.50 2.05 12.35
CA PRO A 55 -7.06 3.18 11.63
C PRO A 55 -7.52 4.34 12.55
N ASN A 56 -7.21 5.57 12.15
CA ASN A 56 -7.64 6.79 12.82
C ASN A 56 -8.97 7.32 12.26
N LEU A 57 -10.07 6.63 12.58
CA LEU A 57 -11.40 6.98 12.06
C LEU A 57 -11.87 8.39 12.48
N ALA A 58 -11.41 8.88 13.65
CA ALA A 58 -11.75 10.22 14.14
C ALA A 58 -11.19 11.33 13.24
N PHE A 59 -10.02 11.12 12.64
CA PHE A 59 -9.46 12.05 11.66
C PHE A 59 -10.42 12.23 10.49
N PHE A 60 -10.93 11.14 9.92
CA PHE A 60 -11.86 11.20 8.80
C PHE A 60 -13.19 11.84 9.16
N SER A 61 -13.78 11.49 10.31
CA SER A 61 -15.04 12.11 10.75
C SER A 61 -14.89 13.62 10.97
N THR A 62 -13.75 14.06 11.49
CA THR A 62 -13.48 15.49 11.78
C THR A 62 -13.27 16.30 10.49
N HIS A 63 -12.45 15.79 9.56
CA HIS A 63 -12.05 16.54 8.37
C HIS A 63 -13.00 16.33 7.18
N PHE A 64 -13.69 15.18 7.13
CA PHE A 64 -14.47 14.75 5.97
C PHE A 64 -15.88 14.25 6.34
N GLY A 65 -16.39 14.51 7.54
CA GLY A 65 -17.69 13.99 8.00
C GLY A 65 -18.91 14.44 7.18
N LYS A 66 -18.77 15.48 6.35
CA LYS A 66 -19.81 15.95 5.41
C LYS A 66 -19.54 15.55 3.96
N SER A 67 -18.40 14.92 3.70
CA SER A 67 -18.04 14.47 2.36
C SER A 67 -18.93 13.32 1.93
N LYS A 68 -19.39 13.36 0.67
CA LYS A 68 -20.03 12.22 0.02
C LYS A 68 -18.99 11.51 -0.85
N VAL A 69 -18.83 10.21 -0.64
CA VAL A 69 -18.03 9.34 -1.52
C VAL A 69 -18.95 8.80 -2.61
N GLN A 70 -18.49 8.84 -3.86
CA GLN A 70 -19.21 8.35 -5.04
C GLN A 70 -18.62 7.04 -5.53
#